data_AF-A0A1A8X849-F1
#
_entry.id   AF-A0A1A8X849-F1
#
_cell.length_a   1.000
_cell.length_b   1.000
_cell.length_c   1.000
_cell.angle_alpha   90.00
_cell.angle_beta   90.00
_cell.angle_gamma   90.00
#
_symmetry.space_group_name_H-M   'P 1'
#
loop_
_entity.id
_entity.type
_entity.pdbx_description
1 polymer ?
#
loop_
_entity_poly.entity_id
_entity_poly.type
_entity_poly.pdbx_seq_one_letter_code
_entity_poly.pdbx_strand_id
1 'polypeptide(L)'
;MSVSFKEFPLESLYNEFNKDIDDIGSVYCDMFMHEDIKFPGIHKFCNKLVRNLKNILNKELDNNLVTDPCSYLNYWISNEVFNIVSHNSFNYLTLISMLLSPWTNTYARTSVQNMDCSYFSNIFHVLKNIDEFNNIFNFVHNFKFVEEKISSIKPDEKESYCKYVYSFIQQYDEYINICNADNYGNCYKLPRHPSAYNPQSLYDQLKCNELKEPKEESQGGPSLGDKDNPSIDIESSESNSFHILPIFSSLFGALLVSLLTYKLTPVGSFLNKRIFNNRRTQENIYNEMNNIDLEDISEGVNINLDNDPFHITYQQV
;
A
#
# COMPACT_ATOMS: atom_id res chain seq x y z
N MET A 1 4.61 24.40 -17.13
CA MET A 1 3.41 24.68 -16.32
C MET A 1 3.52 23.82 -15.07
N SER A 2 3.49 24.43 -13.88
CA SER A 2 3.49 23.69 -12.61
C SER A 2 2.20 22.89 -12.51
N VAL A 3 2.34 21.58 -12.36
CA VAL A 3 1.20 20.70 -12.10
C VAL A 3 0.78 21.01 -10.67
N SER A 4 -0.40 21.61 -10.51
CA SER A 4 -1.07 21.74 -9.22
C SER A 4 -1.12 20.33 -8.59
N PHE A 5 -0.56 20.20 -7.39
CA PHE A 5 -0.55 18.95 -6.66
C PHE A 5 -2.00 18.48 -6.49
N LYS A 6 -2.39 17.41 -7.20
CA LYS A 6 -3.55 16.62 -6.78
C LYS A 6 -3.21 16.02 -5.43
N GLU A 7 -4.22 15.82 -4.58
CA GLU A 7 -4.04 15.35 -3.20
C GLU A 7 -3.14 14.11 -3.09
N PHE A 8 -3.02 13.27 -4.13
CA PHE A 8 -2.05 12.18 -4.20
C PHE A 8 -1.46 12.03 -5.62
N PRO A 9 -0.14 12.24 -5.84
CA PRO A 9 0.52 12.06 -7.14
C PRO A 9 0.31 10.67 -7.76
N LEU A 10 0.16 9.64 -6.92
CA LEU A 10 -0.11 8.26 -7.38
C LEU A 10 -1.55 8.04 -7.84
N GLU A 11 -2.49 8.87 -7.40
CA GLU A 11 -3.85 8.81 -7.91
C GLU A 11 -3.89 9.06 -9.41
N SER A 12 -3.04 9.96 -9.91
CA SER A 12 -2.92 10.21 -11.34
C SER A 12 -2.35 9.01 -12.12
N LEU A 13 -1.42 8.26 -11.53
CA LEU A 13 -0.86 7.04 -12.12
C LEU A 13 -1.88 5.89 -12.09
N TYR A 14 -2.60 5.72 -10.97
CA TYR A 14 -3.66 4.72 -10.87
C TYR A 14 -4.83 5.03 -11.79
N ASN A 15 -5.18 6.31 -11.96
CA ASN A 15 -6.15 6.73 -12.97
C ASN A 15 -5.71 6.34 -14.38
N GLU A 16 -4.43 6.50 -14.70
CA GLU A 16 -3.88 6.04 -15.97
C GLU A 16 -3.97 4.52 -16.12
N PHE A 17 -3.60 3.76 -15.08
CA PHE A 17 -3.72 2.30 -15.06
C PHE A 17 -5.17 1.81 -15.19
N ASN A 18 -6.12 2.58 -14.66
CA ASN A 18 -7.54 2.27 -14.67
C ASN A 18 -8.28 2.70 -15.96
N LYS A 19 -7.64 3.47 -16.86
CA LYS A 19 -8.21 3.81 -18.17
C LYS A 19 -8.76 2.56 -18.86
N ASP A 20 -9.92 2.71 -19.51
CA ASP A 20 -10.50 1.64 -20.30
C ASP A 20 -9.64 1.35 -21.55
N ILE A 21 -9.89 0.20 -22.16
CA ILE A 21 -9.10 -0.32 -23.27
C ILE A 21 -9.92 -0.13 -24.53
N ASP A 22 -9.35 0.59 -25.50
CA ASP A 22 -10.00 0.87 -26.79
C ASP A 22 -9.82 -0.29 -27.81
N ASP A 23 -8.95 -1.25 -27.49
CA ASP A 23 -8.48 -2.32 -28.39
C ASP A 23 -9.17 -3.68 -28.15
N ILE A 24 -9.03 -4.57 -29.13
CA ILE A 24 -9.35 -6.01 -29.01
C ILE A 24 -8.47 -6.58 -27.87
N GLY A 25 -9.08 -7.31 -26.94
CA GLY A 25 -8.36 -7.90 -25.81
C GLY A 25 -7.10 -8.67 -26.23
N SER A 26 -6.11 -8.69 -25.33
CA SER A 26 -4.88 -9.45 -25.52
C SER A 26 -5.14 -10.95 -25.44
N VAL A 27 -4.62 -11.70 -26.42
CA VAL A 27 -4.61 -13.18 -26.43
C VAL A 27 -4.00 -13.80 -25.16
N TYR A 28 -3.13 -13.07 -24.46
CA TYR A 28 -2.56 -13.52 -23.20
C TYR A 28 -3.58 -13.57 -22.06
N CYS A 29 -4.74 -12.94 -22.25
CA CYS A 29 -5.83 -12.90 -21.30
C CYS A 29 -6.98 -13.85 -21.64
N ASP A 30 -6.93 -14.60 -22.74
CA ASP A 30 -8.05 -15.45 -23.20
C ASP A 30 -8.50 -16.47 -22.14
N MET A 31 -7.55 -17.02 -21.36
CA MET A 31 -7.87 -17.93 -20.26
C MET A 31 -8.82 -17.32 -19.22
N PHE A 32 -8.77 -15.99 -19.03
CA PHE A 32 -9.61 -15.29 -18.06
C PHE A 32 -11.04 -15.06 -18.55
N MET A 33 -11.35 -15.27 -19.83
CA MET A 33 -12.73 -15.20 -20.32
C MET A 33 -13.65 -16.18 -19.59
N HIS A 34 -13.15 -17.38 -19.30
CA HIS A 34 -13.89 -18.38 -18.54
C HIS A 34 -13.89 -18.08 -17.04
N GLU A 35 -12.77 -17.57 -16.51
CA GLU A 35 -12.65 -17.20 -15.10
C GLU A 35 -13.54 -16.01 -14.72
N ASP A 36 -13.95 -15.18 -15.66
CA ASP A 36 -14.87 -14.06 -15.45
C ASP A 36 -16.22 -14.49 -14.86
N ILE A 37 -16.61 -15.76 -15.07
CA ILE A 37 -17.80 -16.35 -14.45
C ILE A 37 -17.65 -16.43 -12.92
N LYS A 38 -16.45 -16.81 -12.46
CA LYS A 38 -16.13 -16.98 -11.03
C LYS A 38 -15.66 -15.66 -10.40
N PHE A 39 -14.97 -14.84 -11.19
CA PHE A 39 -14.32 -13.60 -10.78
C PHE A 39 -14.72 -12.47 -11.74
N PRO A 40 -15.92 -11.90 -11.58
CA PRO A 40 -16.43 -10.90 -12.50
C PRO A 40 -15.45 -9.74 -12.71
N GLY A 41 -15.09 -9.50 -13.98
CA GLY A 41 -14.19 -8.43 -14.38
C GLY A 41 -12.70 -8.81 -14.45
N ILE A 42 -12.31 -10.04 -14.10
CA ILE A 42 -10.91 -10.49 -14.17
C ILE A 42 -10.38 -10.47 -15.60
N HIS A 43 -11.20 -10.80 -16.60
CA HIS A 43 -10.77 -10.74 -18.00
C HIS A 43 -10.46 -9.30 -18.40
N LYS A 44 -11.36 -8.36 -18.08
CA LYS A 44 -11.14 -6.93 -18.33
C LYS A 44 -9.90 -6.41 -17.59
N PHE A 45 -9.71 -6.83 -16.34
CA PHE A 45 -8.54 -6.47 -15.54
C PHE A 45 -7.23 -6.99 -16.14
N CYS A 46 -7.16 -8.27 -16.55
CA CYS A 46 -5.97 -8.82 -17.20
C CYS A 46 -5.58 -8.00 -18.43
N ASN A 47 -6.56 -7.60 -19.24
CA ASN A 47 -6.29 -6.77 -20.41
C ASN A 47 -5.72 -5.39 -20.02
N LYS A 48 -6.21 -4.77 -18.93
CA LYS A 48 -5.66 -3.50 -18.41
C LYS A 48 -4.22 -3.70 -17.95
N LEU A 49 -3.96 -4.80 -17.24
CA LEU A 49 -2.61 -5.18 -16.81
C LEU A 49 -1.66 -5.30 -18.00
N VAL A 50 -2.00 -6.08 -19.03
CA VAL A 50 -1.15 -6.26 -20.22
C VAL A 50 -0.88 -4.93 -20.90
N ARG A 51 -1.89 -4.07 -21.06
CA ARG A 51 -1.73 -2.72 -21.61
C ARG A 51 -0.78 -1.87 -20.75
N ASN A 52 -0.99 -1.82 -19.44
CA ASN A 52 -0.16 -1.02 -18.52
C ASN A 52 1.29 -1.46 -18.54
N LEU A 53 1.54 -2.77 -18.53
CA LEU A 53 2.87 -3.33 -18.62
C LEU A 53 3.55 -2.98 -19.96
N LYS A 54 2.84 -3.07 -21.09
CA LYS A 54 3.37 -2.63 -22.39
C LYS A 54 3.76 -1.15 -22.37
N ASN A 55 2.88 -0.29 -21.88
CA ASN A 55 3.14 1.14 -21.80
C ASN A 55 4.37 1.43 -20.94
N ILE A 56 4.55 0.72 -19.83
CA ILE A 56 5.74 0.85 -18.99
C ILE A 56 7.00 0.43 -19.76
N LEU A 57 7.00 -0.76 -20.35
CA LEU A 57 8.17 -1.32 -21.03
C LEU A 57 8.59 -0.49 -22.25
N ASN A 58 7.62 0.11 -22.95
CA ASN A 58 7.87 0.99 -24.09
C ASN A 58 8.12 2.45 -23.71
N LYS A 59 8.02 2.81 -22.42
CA LYS A 59 8.09 4.20 -21.91
C LYS A 59 7.02 5.12 -22.52
N GLU A 60 5.82 4.58 -22.70
CA GLU A 60 4.63 5.23 -23.26
C GLU A 60 3.62 5.64 -22.16
N LEU A 61 4.03 5.64 -20.89
CA LEU A 61 3.20 6.24 -19.84
C LEU A 61 3.11 7.75 -20.05
N ASP A 62 1.89 8.29 -20.02
CA ASP A 62 1.65 9.72 -19.98
C ASP A 62 2.25 10.33 -18.71
N ASN A 63 2.17 9.57 -17.62
CA ASN A 63 2.69 9.95 -16.32
C ASN A 63 4.16 9.58 -16.15
N ASN A 64 5.03 10.59 -16.18
CA ASN A 64 6.46 10.47 -15.90
C ASN A 64 6.85 10.88 -14.46
N LEU A 65 5.88 10.92 -13.53
CA LEU A 65 6.10 11.40 -12.17
C LEU A 65 7.00 10.45 -11.37
N VAL A 66 6.92 9.14 -11.62
CA VAL A 66 7.63 8.10 -10.86
C VAL A 66 8.82 7.54 -11.63
N THR A 67 9.89 7.22 -10.90
CA THR A 67 11.13 6.67 -11.46
C THR A 67 11.05 5.15 -11.73
N ASP A 68 10.17 4.45 -11.02
CA ASP A 68 10.05 2.99 -11.02
C ASP A 68 8.57 2.56 -11.14
N PRO A 69 7.92 2.77 -12.29
CA PRO A 69 6.50 2.47 -12.48
C PRO A 69 6.14 0.98 -12.36
N CYS A 70 7.10 0.07 -12.54
CA CYS A 70 6.91 -1.38 -12.40
C CYS A 70 6.55 -1.77 -10.98
N SER A 71 7.23 -1.17 -9.99
CA SER A 71 6.92 -1.40 -8.59
C SER A 71 5.49 -0.96 -8.29
N TYR A 72 5.09 0.26 -8.69
CA TYR A 72 3.70 0.73 -8.53
C TYR A 72 2.66 -0.16 -9.21
N LEU A 73 2.99 -0.72 -10.39
CA LEU A 73 2.08 -1.62 -11.10
C LEU A 73 1.83 -2.91 -10.30
N ASN A 74 2.86 -3.52 -9.69
CA ASN A 74 2.68 -4.71 -8.85
C ASN A 74 1.72 -4.45 -7.67
N TYR A 75 1.80 -3.30 -7.03
CA TYR A 75 0.88 -2.95 -5.93
C TYR A 75 -0.53 -2.65 -6.41
N TRP A 76 -0.67 -1.98 -7.55
CA TRP A 76 -1.96 -1.79 -8.18
C TRP A 76 -2.63 -3.15 -8.45
N ILE A 77 -1.88 -4.14 -8.97
CA ILE A 77 -2.40 -5.50 -9.17
C ILE A 77 -2.88 -6.12 -7.86
N SER A 78 -2.07 -6.05 -6.81
CA SER A 78 -2.44 -6.54 -5.47
C SER A 78 -3.79 -6.00 -5.00
N ASN A 79 -3.96 -4.68 -5.07
CA ASN A 79 -5.18 -4.02 -4.61
C ASN A 79 -6.39 -4.41 -5.46
N GLU A 80 -6.27 -4.34 -6.79
CA GLU A 80 -7.37 -4.64 -7.70
C GLU A 80 -7.79 -6.11 -7.63
N VAL A 81 -6.83 -7.04 -7.57
CA VAL A 81 -7.13 -8.47 -7.44
C VAL A 81 -7.83 -8.75 -6.12
N PHE A 82 -7.41 -8.14 -5.01
CA PHE A 82 -8.06 -8.33 -3.72
C PHE A 82 -9.52 -7.84 -3.73
N ASN A 83 -9.82 -6.77 -4.47
CA ASN A 83 -11.18 -6.28 -4.68
C ASN A 83 -12.00 -7.24 -5.58
N ILE A 84 -11.43 -7.70 -6.71
CA ILE A 84 -12.10 -8.63 -7.64
C ILE A 84 -12.54 -9.91 -6.92
N VAL A 85 -11.70 -10.44 -6.03
CA VAL A 85 -12.01 -11.66 -5.27
C VAL A 85 -12.86 -11.40 -4.03
N SER A 86 -13.40 -10.20 -3.87
CA SER A 86 -14.22 -9.80 -2.72
C SER A 86 -13.53 -10.07 -1.39
N HIS A 87 -12.25 -9.70 -1.30
CA HIS A 87 -11.41 -9.85 -0.11
C HIS A 87 -11.19 -11.29 0.35
N ASN A 88 -11.36 -12.27 -0.54
CA ASN A 88 -11.07 -13.67 -0.27
C ASN A 88 -9.58 -13.99 -0.49
N SER A 89 -8.86 -14.25 0.61
CA SER A 89 -7.41 -14.54 0.60
C SER A 89 -6.98 -15.72 -0.27
N PHE A 90 -7.79 -16.77 -0.37
CA PHE A 90 -7.45 -17.95 -1.19
C PHE A 90 -7.55 -17.62 -2.68
N ASN A 91 -8.68 -17.06 -3.08
CA ASN A 91 -8.89 -16.62 -4.46
C ASN A 91 -7.90 -15.53 -4.86
N TYR A 92 -7.54 -14.63 -3.93
CA TYR A 92 -6.48 -13.63 -4.12
C TYR A 92 -5.18 -14.30 -4.56
N LEU A 93 -4.70 -15.28 -3.78
CA LEU A 93 -3.48 -16.01 -4.10
C LEU A 93 -3.59 -16.72 -5.45
N THR A 94 -4.73 -17.36 -5.72
CA THR A 94 -4.98 -18.03 -7.00
C THR A 94 -4.87 -17.06 -8.17
N LEU A 95 -5.59 -15.93 -8.12
CA LEU A 95 -5.60 -14.97 -9.24
C LEU A 95 -4.26 -14.25 -9.41
N ILE A 96 -3.58 -13.87 -8.32
CA ILE A 96 -2.24 -13.31 -8.38
C ILE A 96 -1.28 -14.29 -9.06
N SER A 97 -1.32 -15.58 -8.72
CA SER A 97 -0.47 -16.57 -9.39
C SER A 97 -0.82 -16.73 -10.88
N MET A 98 -2.11 -16.73 -11.25
CA MET A 98 -2.53 -16.86 -12.64
C MET A 98 -2.07 -15.69 -13.52
N LEU A 99 -2.02 -14.48 -12.97
CA LEU A 99 -1.61 -13.27 -13.69
C LEU A 99 -0.11 -13.22 -14.02
N LEU A 100 0.70 -14.13 -13.45
CA LEU A 100 2.12 -14.30 -13.82
C LEU A 100 2.26 -14.66 -15.32
N SER A 101 1.36 -15.46 -15.87
CA SER A 101 1.42 -15.87 -17.28
C SER A 101 1.21 -14.69 -18.25
N PRO A 102 0.14 -13.87 -18.13
CA PRO A 102 0.01 -12.65 -18.93
C PRO A 102 1.19 -11.69 -18.78
N TRP A 103 1.72 -11.54 -17.56
CA TRP A 103 2.88 -10.68 -17.31
C TRP A 103 4.12 -11.16 -18.07
N THR A 104 4.51 -12.41 -17.86
CA THR A 104 5.74 -12.99 -18.45
C THR A 104 5.67 -13.02 -19.98
N ASN A 105 4.52 -13.39 -20.55
CA ASN A 105 4.31 -13.38 -22.00
C ASN A 105 4.40 -11.97 -22.60
N THR A 106 3.85 -10.98 -21.89
CA THR A 106 3.94 -9.58 -22.31
C THR A 106 5.38 -9.09 -22.22
N TYR A 107 6.06 -9.34 -21.10
CA TYR A 107 7.44 -8.95 -20.87
C TYR A 107 8.38 -9.51 -21.94
N ALA A 108 8.32 -10.83 -22.20
CA ALA A 108 9.18 -11.50 -23.18
C ALA A 108 9.00 -10.99 -24.62
N ARG A 109 7.85 -10.41 -24.96
CA ARG A 109 7.51 -9.97 -26.32
C ARG A 109 7.67 -8.47 -26.52
N THR A 110 7.61 -7.69 -25.45
CA THR A 110 7.66 -6.22 -25.50
C THR A 110 9.00 -5.66 -25.01
N SER A 111 9.79 -6.43 -24.25
CA SER A 111 11.03 -5.91 -23.67
C SER A 111 12.01 -5.44 -24.77
N VAL A 112 12.10 -4.13 -24.94
CA VAL A 112 13.30 -3.48 -25.43
C VAL A 112 14.34 -3.70 -24.34
N GLN A 113 15.37 -4.50 -24.63
CA GLN A 113 16.45 -4.85 -23.71
C GLN A 113 16.81 -3.62 -22.85
N ASN A 114 16.69 -3.70 -21.52
CA ASN A 114 17.29 -2.84 -20.46
C ASN A 114 16.36 -2.39 -19.30
N MET A 115 15.04 -2.65 -19.30
CA MET A 115 14.18 -2.35 -18.12
C MET A 115 13.83 -3.64 -17.36
N ASP A 116 14.25 -3.73 -16.09
CA ASP A 116 13.84 -4.80 -15.18
C ASP A 116 12.43 -4.51 -14.63
N CYS A 117 11.48 -5.40 -14.92
CA CYS A 117 10.09 -5.29 -14.48
C CYS A 117 9.63 -6.67 -13.98
N SER A 118 10.06 -6.99 -12.76
CA SER A 118 9.74 -8.26 -12.12
C SER A 118 8.30 -8.32 -11.62
N TYR A 119 7.68 -9.50 -11.74
CA TYR A 119 6.34 -9.77 -11.19
C TYR A 119 6.47 -10.35 -9.78
N PHE A 120 5.67 -9.83 -8.84
CA PHE A 120 5.63 -10.32 -7.48
C PHE A 120 4.33 -11.10 -7.23
N SER A 121 4.39 -12.42 -7.35
CA SER A 121 3.25 -13.30 -7.02
C SER A 121 3.08 -13.48 -5.50
N ASN A 122 4.13 -13.27 -4.73
CA ASN A 122 4.20 -13.48 -3.28
C ASN A 122 4.37 -12.17 -2.49
N ILE A 123 3.50 -11.20 -2.80
CA ILE A 123 3.51 -9.85 -2.19
C ILE A 123 3.39 -9.93 -0.66
N PHE A 124 2.59 -10.88 -0.15
CA PHE A 124 2.37 -11.10 1.28
C PHE A 124 2.89 -12.48 1.71
N HIS A 125 3.55 -12.52 2.86
CA HIS A 125 3.93 -13.75 3.55
C HIS A 125 2.72 -14.38 4.25
N VAL A 126 1.86 -13.55 4.86
CA VAL A 126 0.64 -13.97 5.55
C VAL A 126 -0.55 -13.34 4.85
N LEU A 127 -1.49 -14.18 4.39
CA LEU A 127 -2.69 -13.73 3.66
C LEU A 127 -3.82 -13.24 4.59
N LYS A 128 -3.45 -12.61 5.70
CA LYS A 128 -4.36 -11.98 6.66
C LYS A 128 -4.17 -10.47 6.56
N ASN A 129 -5.26 -9.71 6.70
CA ASN A 129 -5.24 -8.24 6.71
C ASN A 129 -4.61 -7.65 5.42
N ILE A 130 -4.86 -8.27 4.27
CA ILE A 130 -4.29 -7.87 2.97
C ILE A 130 -4.64 -6.41 2.63
N ASP A 131 -5.84 -5.97 2.97
CA ASP A 131 -6.29 -4.57 2.85
C ASP A 131 -5.41 -3.61 3.64
N GLU A 132 -5.14 -3.91 4.91
CA GLU A 132 -4.29 -3.09 5.77
C GLU A 132 -2.87 -3.00 5.18
N PHE A 133 -2.30 -4.11 4.72
CA PHE A 133 -0.97 -4.10 4.12
C PHE A 133 -0.93 -3.43 2.73
N ASN A 134 -1.98 -3.57 1.91
CA ASN A 134 -2.11 -2.82 0.66
C ASN A 134 -2.06 -1.31 0.93
N ASN A 135 -2.72 -0.83 1.99
CA ASN A 135 -2.66 0.57 2.40
C ASN A 135 -1.25 0.98 2.84
N ILE A 136 -0.53 0.14 3.58
CA ILE A 136 0.88 0.38 3.96
C ILE A 136 1.77 0.49 2.72
N PHE A 137 1.62 -0.41 1.75
CA PHE A 137 2.37 -0.32 0.49
C PHE A 137 2.05 0.98 -0.24
N ASN A 138 0.78 1.37 -0.31
CA ASN A 138 0.38 2.63 -0.94
C ASN A 138 1.04 3.84 -0.24
N PHE A 139 1.08 3.85 1.10
CA PHE A 139 1.79 4.86 1.88
C PHE A 139 3.29 4.89 1.56
N VAL A 140 3.96 3.73 1.53
CA VAL A 140 5.40 3.63 1.24
C VAL A 140 5.74 4.19 -0.14
N HIS A 141 4.87 3.96 -1.12
CA HIS A 141 5.01 4.49 -2.48
C HIS A 141 4.87 6.01 -2.50
N ASN A 142 3.90 6.56 -1.79
CA ASN A 142 3.71 8.00 -1.67
C ASN A 142 4.90 8.67 -0.96
N PHE A 143 5.43 8.03 0.08
CA PHE A 143 6.64 8.48 0.77
C PHE A 143 7.84 8.52 -0.18
N LYS A 144 8.10 7.42 -0.91
CA LYS A 144 9.20 7.31 -1.88
C LYS A 144 9.08 8.38 -2.97
N PHE A 145 7.88 8.63 -3.48
CA PHE A 145 7.64 9.68 -4.45
C PHE A 145 8.10 11.07 -3.94
N VAL A 146 7.73 11.43 -2.71
CA VAL A 146 8.13 12.72 -2.13
C VAL A 146 9.64 12.76 -1.91
N GLU A 147 10.21 11.69 -1.36
CA GLU A 147 11.65 11.56 -1.11
C GLU A 147 12.47 11.77 -2.40
N GLU A 148 12.03 11.20 -3.53
CA GLU A 148 12.69 11.36 -4.83
C GLU A 148 12.58 12.78 -5.39
N LYS A 149 11.46 13.47 -5.12
CA LYS A 149 11.23 14.83 -5.64
C LYS A 149 11.83 15.91 -4.76
N ILE A 150 12.17 15.63 -3.50
CA ILE A 150 12.44 16.63 -2.47
C ILE A 150 13.45 17.71 -2.90
N SER A 151 14.50 17.31 -3.62
CA SER A 151 15.58 18.19 -4.10
C SER A 151 15.18 19.08 -5.29
N SER A 152 14.07 18.75 -5.97
CA SER A 152 13.58 19.40 -7.18
C SER A 152 12.31 20.24 -6.96
N ILE A 153 11.80 20.28 -5.73
CA ILE A 153 10.58 21.02 -5.38
C ILE A 153 10.81 22.52 -5.53
N LYS A 154 9.92 23.17 -6.28
CA LYS A 154 9.97 24.62 -6.44
C LYS A 154 9.44 25.34 -5.19
N PRO A 155 9.91 26.55 -4.88
CA PRO A 155 9.45 27.31 -3.72
C PRO A 155 7.93 27.51 -3.64
N ASP A 156 7.27 27.69 -4.79
CA ASP A 156 5.81 27.86 -4.90
C ASP A 156 5.02 26.56 -4.70
N GLU A 157 5.66 25.39 -4.90
CA GLU A 157 5.05 24.08 -4.70
C GLU A 157 5.25 23.55 -3.26
N LYS A 158 6.21 24.12 -2.52
CA LYS A 158 6.63 23.66 -1.18
C LYS A 158 5.47 23.55 -0.19
N GLU A 159 4.56 24.53 -0.17
CA GLU A 159 3.39 24.50 0.74
C GLU A 159 2.49 23.29 0.47
N SER A 160 2.29 22.95 -0.81
CA SER A 160 1.46 21.80 -1.20
C SER A 160 2.10 20.49 -0.76
N TYR A 161 3.42 20.33 -0.97
CA TYR A 161 4.15 19.17 -0.46
C TYR A 161 4.13 19.09 1.07
N CYS A 162 4.23 20.21 1.78
CA CYS A 162 4.15 20.22 3.24
C CYS A 162 2.78 19.77 3.76
N LYS A 163 1.68 20.24 3.15
CA LYS A 163 0.33 19.75 3.47
C LYS A 163 0.17 18.27 3.15
N TYR A 164 0.73 17.86 2.01
CA TYR A 164 0.73 16.47 1.59
C TYR A 164 1.45 15.56 2.59
N VAL A 165 2.68 15.90 2.97
CA VAL A 165 3.46 15.16 3.98
C VAL A 165 2.75 15.12 5.33
N TYR A 166 2.17 16.24 5.74
CA TYR A 166 1.42 16.31 6.98
C TYR A 166 0.23 15.35 7.02
N SER A 167 -0.47 15.16 5.89
CA SER A 167 -1.67 14.30 5.81
C SER A 167 -1.40 12.84 6.19
N PHE A 168 -0.15 12.38 6.03
CA PHE A 168 0.23 11.00 6.29
C PHE A 168 1.01 10.82 7.60
N ILE A 169 1.31 11.90 8.35
CA ILE A 169 1.88 11.81 9.72
C ILE A 169 0.96 11.00 10.64
N GLN A 170 -0.35 11.29 10.63
CA GLN A 170 -1.31 10.62 11.51
C GLN A 170 -1.50 9.14 11.16
N GLN A 171 -1.31 8.77 9.90
CA GLN A 171 -1.48 7.40 9.41
C GLN A 171 -0.30 6.49 9.80
N TYR A 172 0.88 7.08 9.98
CA TYR A 172 2.10 6.33 10.23
C TYR A 172 2.09 5.54 11.55
N ASP A 173 1.52 6.10 12.62
CA ASP A 173 1.42 5.40 13.91
C ASP A 173 0.56 4.14 13.79
N GLU A 174 -0.54 4.21 13.05
CA GLU A 174 -1.40 3.05 12.75
C GLU A 174 -0.63 1.99 11.94
N TYR A 175 0.13 2.40 10.93
CA TYR A 175 0.93 1.49 10.10
C TYR A 175 2.01 0.76 10.89
N ILE A 176 2.72 1.46 11.77
CA ILE A 176 3.70 0.83 12.66
C ILE A 176 3.03 -0.16 13.60
N ASN A 177 1.85 0.16 14.12
CA ASN A 177 1.10 -0.75 14.98
C ASN A 177 0.65 -2.02 14.24
N ILE A 178 0.21 -1.90 12.98
CA ILE A 178 -0.12 -3.04 12.12
C ILE A 178 1.11 -3.93 11.91
N CYS A 179 2.26 -3.35 11.55
CA CYS A 179 3.51 -4.11 11.39
C CYS A 179 3.94 -4.81 12.68
N ASN A 180 3.83 -4.13 13.83
CA ASN A 180 4.14 -4.73 15.13
C ASN A 180 3.21 -5.89 15.47
N ALA A 181 1.90 -5.74 15.24
CA ALA A 181 0.89 -6.77 15.51
C ALA A 181 1.08 -8.02 14.63
N ASP A 182 1.62 -7.84 13.43
CA ASP A 182 1.99 -8.90 12.50
C ASP A 182 3.38 -9.51 12.78
N ASN A 183 4.08 -9.05 13.83
CA ASN A 183 5.48 -9.39 14.09
C ASN A 183 6.36 -9.21 12.83
N TYR A 184 6.04 -8.18 12.04
CA TYR A 184 6.72 -7.82 10.80
C TYR A 184 6.68 -8.88 9.69
N GLY A 185 5.86 -9.92 9.76
CA GLY A 185 5.82 -11.00 8.75
C GLY A 185 5.67 -10.47 7.31
N ASN A 186 4.65 -9.65 7.06
CA ASN A 186 4.43 -8.97 5.79
C ASN A 186 5.31 -7.71 5.66
N CYS A 187 5.52 -6.95 6.75
CA CYS A 187 6.29 -5.71 6.67
C CYS A 187 7.78 -5.91 6.34
N TYR A 188 8.34 -7.11 6.52
CA TYR A 188 9.69 -7.43 6.04
C TYR A 188 9.80 -7.52 4.51
N LYS A 189 8.67 -7.55 3.78
CA LYS A 189 8.67 -7.46 2.30
C LYS A 189 8.82 -6.02 1.79
N LEU A 190 8.74 -5.02 2.68
CA LEU A 190 8.99 -3.64 2.30
C LEU A 190 10.46 -3.42 1.94
N PRO A 191 10.77 -2.48 1.03
CA PRO A 191 12.16 -2.21 0.63
C PRO A 191 13.08 -1.75 1.78
N ARG A 192 12.50 -1.10 2.80
CA ARG A 192 13.19 -0.67 4.02
C ARG A 192 12.33 -1.05 5.23
N HIS A 193 12.96 -1.06 6.41
CA HIS A 193 12.22 -1.24 7.66
C HIS A 193 11.12 -0.15 7.79
N PRO A 194 9.91 -0.48 8.29
CA PRO A 194 8.81 0.49 8.43
C PRO A 194 9.20 1.81 9.08
N SER A 195 10.10 1.77 10.07
CA SER A 195 10.57 2.97 10.76
C SER A 195 11.31 3.98 9.88
N ALA A 196 11.84 3.55 8.74
CA ALA A 196 12.51 4.42 7.77
C ALA A 196 11.53 5.29 6.97
N TYR A 197 10.24 4.95 6.99
CA TYR A 197 9.19 5.69 6.30
C TYR A 197 8.48 6.69 7.22
N ASN A 198 9.14 7.17 8.27
CA ASN A 198 8.58 8.15 9.19
C ASN A 198 8.35 9.51 8.48
N PRO A 199 7.10 9.96 8.32
CA PRO A 199 6.74 11.20 7.63
C PRO A 199 7.38 12.46 8.19
N GLN A 200 7.64 12.47 9.50
CA GLN A 200 8.28 13.60 10.17
C GLN A 200 9.64 13.91 9.54
N SER A 201 10.37 12.88 9.10
CA SER A 201 11.66 13.05 8.45
C SER A 201 11.57 13.84 7.14
N LEU A 202 10.54 13.61 6.33
CA LEU A 202 10.30 14.38 5.10
C LEU A 202 9.80 15.79 5.43
N TYR A 203 8.95 15.91 6.44
CA TYR A 203 8.41 17.21 6.89
C TYR A 203 9.52 18.16 7.33
N ASP A 204 10.50 17.63 8.07
CA ASP A 204 11.66 18.37 8.55
C ASP A 204 12.65 18.67 7.42
N GLN A 205 12.91 17.70 6.53
CA GLN A 205 13.77 17.93 5.35
C GLN A 205 13.20 19.00 4.40
N LEU A 206 11.88 19.02 4.23
CA LEU A 206 11.18 20.07 3.49
C LEU A 206 11.20 21.42 4.20
N LYS A 207 11.62 21.49 5.47
CA LYS A 207 11.58 22.69 6.31
C LYS A 207 10.18 23.30 6.34
N CYS A 208 9.17 22.47 6.56
CA CYS A 208 7.77 22.88 6.53
C CYS A 208 7.40 23.82 7.69
N ASN A 209 8.12 23.72 8.82
CA ASN A 209 7.94 24.63 9.96
C ASN A 209 8.29 26.09 9.62
N GLU A 210 9.24 26.31 8.70
CA GLU A 210 9.68 27.66 8.26
C GLU A 210 8.64 28.37 7.38
N LEU A 211 7.55 27.69 6.96
CA LEU A 211 6.47 28.31 6.19
C LEU A 211 5.49 29.10 7.06
N LYS A 212 5.49 28.88 8.38
CA LYS A 212 4.57 29.52 9.33
C LYS A 212 5.06 30.89 9.78
N GLU A 213 6.31 31.25 9.51
CA GLU A 213 6.83 32.57 9.86
C GLU A 213 6.49 33.56 8.73
N PRO A 214 5.76 34.66 9.02
CA PRO A 214 5.78 35.81 8.15
C PRO A 214 7.25 36.20 7.99
N LYS A 215 7.71 36.39 6.75
CA LYS A 215 8.96 37.08 6.51
C LYS A 215 8.81 38.49 7.08
N GLU A 216 9.22 38.71 8.32
CA GLU A 216 9.47 40.06 8.80
C GLU A 216 10.61 40.60 7.96
N GLU A 217 10.25 41.45 6.99
CA GLU A 217 11.20 42.32 6.33
C GLU A 217 11.85 43.19 7.41
N SER A 218 13.07 42.82 7.78
CA SER A 218 13.99 43.69 8.51
C SER A 218 14.31 44.91 7.63
N GLN A 219 13.48 45.94 7.71
CA GLN A 219 13.90 47.30 7.39
C GLN A 219 14.35 48.00 8.67
N GLY A 220 15.65 48.31 8.72
CA GLY A 220 16.28 48.99 9.83
C GLY A 220 16.03 50.51 9.85
N GLY A 221 15.46 50.98 10.97
CA GLY A 221 15.68 52.24 11.71
C GLY A 221 15.50 53.63 11.03
N PRO A 222 15.49 54.76 11.79
CA PRO A 222 15.18 54.95 13.22
C PRO A 222 14.24 56.16 13.55
N SER A 223 13.46 56.00 14.64
CA SER A 223 13.07 56.95 15.71
C SER A 223 12.35 58.32 15.50
N LEU A 224 11.40 58.55 16.43
CA LEU A 224 10.98 59.80 17.14
C LEU A 224 9.82 60.68 16.63
N GLY A 225 8.81 60.85 17.52
CA GLY A 225 7.88 62.00 17.58
C GLY A 225 6.40 61.59 17.77
N ASP A 226 5.95 61.21 18.96
CA ASP A 226 5.25 62.02 19.99
C ASP A 226 3.70 62.08 19.82
N LYS A 227 3.01 61.62 20.88
CA LYS A 227 1.67 61.96 21.40
C LYS A 227 0.47 62.17 20.45
N ASP A 228 -0.60 61.39 20.67
CA ASP A 228 -1.71 61.77 21.56
C ASP A 228 -2.75 60.65 21.69
N ASN A 229 -3.27 60.47 22.91
CA ASN A 229 -4.43 59.63 23.24
C ASN A 229 -5.70 60.51 23.12
N PRO A 230 -6.88 59.92 22.86
CA PRO A 230 -7.73 59.69 24.02
C PRO A 230 -8.53 58.37 24.00
N SER A 231 -8.69 57.88 25.21
CA SER A 231 -9.57 56.84 25.75
C SER A 231 -11.02 56.83 25.23
N ILE A 232 -11.52 55.62 24.92
CA ILE A 232 -12.92 55.23 25.11
C ILE A 232 -12.92 53.80 25.69
N ASP A 233 -13.30 53.67 26.96
CA ASP A 233 -13.73 52.42 27.59
C ASP A 233 -15.06 51.97 26.99
N ILE A 234 -15.33 50.65 26.96
CA ILE A 234 -16.57 50.01 27.46
C ILE A 234 -16.52 48.49 27.18
N GLU A 235 -16.45 47.77 28.30
CA GLU A 235 -17.11 46.51 28.68
C GLU A 235 -16.92 45.21 27.88
N SER A 236 -16.15 44.34 28.53
CA SER A 236 -16.44 42.90 28.68
C SER A 236 -17.91 42.63 29.02
N SER A 237 -18.56 41.73 28.28
CA SER A 237 -19.79 41.07 28.74
C SER A 237 -19.59 39.57 28.82
N GLU A 238 -19.93 39.07 30.00
CA GLU A 238 -19.85 37.71 30.49
C GLU A 238 -20.63 36.69 29.66
N SER A 239 -20.07 35.49 29.71
CA SER A 239 -20.72 34.19 29.55
C SER A 239 -22.12 34.13 30.15
N ASN A 240 -23.08 33.61 29.37
CA ASN A 240 -24.27 32.99 29.95
C ASN A 240 -24.43 31.54 29.50
N SER A 241 -24.43 30.71 30.54
CA SER A 241 -24.65 29.27 30.63
C SER A 241 -25.88 28.78 29.87
N PHE A 242 -25.70 27.83 28.96
CA PHE A 242 -26.78 26.98 28.45
C PHE A 242 -26.96 25.77 29.37
N HIS A 243 -27.95 25.84 30.27
CA HIS A 243 -28.43 24.67 31.02
C HIS A 243 -29.19 23.72 30.09
N ILE A 244 -28.54 22.65 29.64
CA ILE A 244 -29.17 21.53 28.97
C ILE A 244 -29.43 20.43 30.02
N LEU A 245 -30.70 20.14 30.29
CA LEU A 245 -31.13 19.00 31.10
C LEU A 245 -30.64 17.67 30.49
N PRO A 246 -30.09 16.72 31.27
CA PRO A 246 -29.73 15.42 30.73
C PRO A 246 -30.93 14.46 30.78
N ILE A 247 -31.57 14.23 29.64
CA ILE A 247 -32.44 13.05 29.43
C ILE A 247 -31.55 11.94 28.87
N PHE A 248 -30.70 11.34 29.72
CA PHE A 248 -29.90 10.16 29.34
C PHE A 248 -30.01 9.02 30.38
N SER A 249 -31.16 8.88 31.03
CA SER A 249 -31.32 7.87 32.10
C SER A 249 -31.90 6.52 31.64
N SER A 250 -32.27 6.31 30.37
CA SER A 250 -32.98 5.07 29.98
C SER A 250 -32.23 4.12 29.04
N LEU A 251 -31.10 4.52 28.44
CA LEU A 251 -30.36 3.66 27.48
C LEU A 251 -29.18 2.90 28.11
N PHE A 252 -28.61 3.39 29.21
CA PHE A 252 -27.49 2.72 29.89
C PHE A 252 -27.91 1.43 30.61
N GLY A 253 -29.14 1.37 31.10
CA GLY A 253 -29.67 0.18 31.77
C GLY A 253 -29.80 -1.03 30.84
N ALA A 254 -30.16 -0.81 29.56
CA ALA A 254 -30.28 -1.89 28.59
C ALA A 254 -28.91 -2.48 28.20
N LEU A 255 -27.87 -1.64 28.05
CA LEU A 255 -26.51 -2.08 27.70
C LEU A 255 -25.87 -2.94 28.79
N LEU A 256 -26.10 -2.60 30.07
CA LEU A 256 -25.54 -3.39 31.19
C LEU A 256 -26.12 -4.80 31.26
N VAL A 257 -27.41 -4.98 30.96
CA VAL A 257 -28.06 -6.32 30.94
C VAL A 257 -27.51 -7.19 29.80
N SER A 258 -27.23 -6.60 28.63
CA SER A 258 -26.60 -7.32 27.51
C SER A 258 -25.17 -7.78 27.83
N LEU A 259 -24.40 -6.97 28.57
CA LEU A 259 -23.03 -7.35 28.99
C LEU A 259 -23.01 -8.49 30.01
N LEU A 260 -23.98 -8.53 30.92
CA LEU A 260 -24.10 -9.60 31.92
C LEU A 260 -24.52 -10.93 31.30
N THR A 261 -25.44 -10.92 30.32
CA THR A 261 -25.86 -12.15 29.61
C THR A 261 -24.82 -12.66 28.61
N TYR A 262 -24.02 -11.76 28.02
CA TYR A 262 -22.87 -12.16 27.20
C TYR A 262 -21.86 -13.01 27.99
N LYS A 263 -21.60 -12.68 29.26
CA LYS A 263 -20.67 -13.43 30.14
C LYS A 263 -21.21 -14.80 30.56
N LEU A 264 -22.52 -15.03 30.48
CA LEU A 264 -23.19 -16.27 30.92
C LEU A 264 -23.57 -17.22 29.77
N THR A 265 -23.31 -16.83 28.53
CA THR A 265 -23.59 -17.68 27.35
C THR A 265 -22.29 -18.41 26.92
N PRO A 266 -22.27 -19.75 26.75
CA PRO A 266 -21.04 -20.50 26.45
C PRO A 266 -20.54 -20.34 24.99
N VAL A 267 -20.82 -19.20 24.34
CA VAL A 267 -20.43 -18.90 22.96
C VAL A 267 -18.93 -18.59 22.86
N GLY A 268 -18.30 -18.08 23.93
CA GLY A 268 -16.86 -17.78 23.94
C GLY A 268 -15.96 -19.01 23.73
N SER A 269 -16.34 -20.17 24.29
CA SER A 269 -15.62 -21.44 24.10
C SER A 269 -15.76 -21.96 22.66
N PHE A 270 -16.94 -21.79 22.05
CA PHE A 270 -17.22 -22.26 20.70
C PHE A 270 -16.47 -21.44 19.63
N LEU A 271 -16.37 -20.12 19.81
CA LEU A 271 -15.62 -19.25 18.93
C LEU A 271 -14.11 -19.57 18.97
N ASN A 272 -13.55 -19.79 20.16
CA ASN A 272 -12.12 -20.06 20.28
C ASN A 272 -11.73 -21.40 19.63
N LYS A 273 -12.59 -22.42 19.72
CA LYS A 273 -12.35 -23.74 19.12
C LYS A 273 -12.40 -23.72 17.58
N ARG A 274 -13.20 -22.83 16.98
CA ARG A 274 -13.29 -22.65 15.52
C ARG A 274 -12.11 -21.83 14.97
N ILE A 275 -11.61 -20.86 15.74
CA ILE A 275 -10.47 -20.02 15.35
C ILE A 275 -9.15 -20.82 15.36
N PHE A 276 -8.92 -21.67 16.36
CA PHE A 276 -7.67 -22.44 16.47
C PHE A 276 -7.56 -23.60 15.46
N ASN A 277 -8.68 -24.15 14.98
CA ASN A 277 -8.64 -25.28 14.03
C ASN A 277 -8.20 -24.86 12.61
N ASN A 278 -8.33 -23.57 12.25
CA ASN A 278 -7.94 -23.07 10.94
C ASN A 278 -6.42 -22.91 10.75
N ARG A 279 -5.66 -22.70 11.84
CA ARG A 279 -4.18 -22.54 11.76
C ARG A 279 -3.48 -23.78 11.22
N ARG A 280 -3.96 -24.97 11.60
CA ARG A 280 -3.38 -26.26 11.19
C ARG A 280 -3.59 -26.57 9.70
N THR A 281 -4.59 -25.94 9.07
CA THR A 281 -4.90 -26.15 7.65
C THR A 281 -4.02 -25.27 6.75
N GLN A 282 -3.61 -24.08 7.23
CA GLN A 282 -2.72 -23.18 6.47
C GLN A 282 -1.29 -23.70 6.39
N GLU A 283 -0.76 -24.31 7.47
CA GLU A 283 0.57 -24.94 7.45
C GLU A 283 0.67 -26.04 6.39
N ASN A 284 -0.42 -26.79 6.15
CA ASN A 284 -0.46 -27.86 5.16
C ASN A 284 -0.48 -27.33 3.72
N ILE A 285 -1.22 -26.26 3.44
CA ILE A 285 -1.29 -25.65 2.09
C ILE A 285 0.03 -24.97 1.71
N TYR A 286 0.69 -24.32 2.67
CA TYR A 286 2.02 -23.70 2.46
C TYR A 286 3.09 -24.73 2.10
N ASN A 287 3.08 -25.89 2.76
CA ASN A 287 4.01 -26.98 2.44
C ASN A 287 3.76 -27.59 1.06
N GLU A 288 2.51 -27.62 0.59
CA GLU A 288 2.15 -28.16 -0.73
C GLU A 288 2.61 -27.24 -1.87
N MET A 289 2.51 -25.91 -1.72
CA MET A 289 3.04 -24.96 -2.71
C MET A 289 4.56 -24.95 -2.81
N ASN A 290 5.28 -25.08 -1.70
CA ASN A 290 6.74 -25.19 -1.72
C ASN A 290 7.25 -26.49 -2.37
N ASN A 291 6.44 -27.54 -2.37
CA ASN A 291 6.79 -28.79 -3.06
C ASN A 291 6.56 -28.70 -4.57
N ILE A 292 5.56 -27.93 -5.02
CA ILE A 292 5.27 -27.74 -6.45
C ILE A 292 6.38 -26.91 -7.15
N ASP A 293 7.02 -25.97 -6.44
CA ASP A 293 8.10 -25.13 -6.99
C ASP A 293 9.45 -25.86 -7.18
N LEU A 294 9.62 -27.07 -6.63
CA LEU A 294 10.86 -27.85 -6.75
C LEU A 294 10.82 -28.93 -7.85
N GLU A 295 9.67 -29.19 -8.45
CA GLU A 295 9.48 -30.37 -9.31
C GLU A 295 9.54 -30.09 -10.82
N ASP A 296 9.81 -28.86 -11.26
CA ASP A 296 9.80 -28.51 -12.70
C ASP A 296 11.11 -27.91 -13.26
N ILE A 297 12.26 -28.45 -12.83
CA ILE A 297 13.52 -28.30 -13.58
C ILE A 297 14.27 -29.63 -13.62
N SER A 298 13.72 -30.63 -14.33
CA SER A 298 14.54 -31.76 -14.80
C SER A 298 13.92 -32.53 -15.98
N GLU A 299 13.85 -31.89 -17.14
CA GLU A 299 13.94 -32.58 -18.43
C GLU A 299 15.04 -31.86 -19.23
N GLY A 300 16.09 -32.46 -19.76
CA GLY A 300 16.60 -33.82 -19.74
C GLY A 300 17.95 -33.77 -20.48
N VAL A 301 18.99 -34.39 -19.92
CA VAL A 301 20.17 -34.79 -20.69
C VAL A 301 20.48 -36.23 -20.29
N ASN A 302 20.20 -37.13 -21.22
CA ASN A 302 20.47 -38.55 -21.08
C ASN A 302 21.99 -38.75 -21.31
N ILE A 303 22.77 -38.81 -20.23
CA ILE A 303 24.17 -39.22 -20.29
C ILE A 303 24.28 -40.54 -19.52
N ASN A 304 24.46 -41.63 -20.26
CA ASN A 304 24.84 -42.92 -19.70
C ASN A 304 26.19 -42.74 -18.96
N LEU A 305 26.19 -42.93 -17.66
CA LEU A 305 27.39 -43.11 -16.86
C LEU A 305 27.30 -44.49 -16.20
N ASP A 306 28.13 -45.39 -16.70
CA ASP A 306 28.35 -46.72 -16.16
C ASP A 306 28.72 -46.66 -14.68
N ASN A 307 28.26 -47.68 -13.95
CA ASN A 307 28.42 -47.86 -12.52
C ASN A 307 29.89 -47.87 -12.08
N ASP A 308 30.33 -46.83 -11.38
CA ASP A 308 31.47 -46.91 -10.46
C ASP A 308 31.12 -46.24 -9.12
N PRO A 309 31.30 -46.93 -7.96
CA PRO A 309 30.95 -46.38 -6.66
C PRO A 309 32.03 -45.39 -6.17
N PHE A 310 31.67 -44.11 -6.08
CA PHE A 310 32.52 -43.08 -5.46
C PHE A 310 32.47 -43.19 -3.92
N HIS A 311 33.61 -43.49 -3.30
CA HIS A 311 33.80 -43.40 -1.85
C HIS A 311 34.21 -41.98 -1.45
N ILE A 312 33.36 -41.29 -0.69
CA ILE A 312 33.68 -40.01 -0.06
C ILE A 312 33.79 -40.23 1.45
N THR A 313 34.98 -40.00 2.01
CA THR A 313 35.20 -39.92 3.46
C THR A 313 35.29 -38.45 3.90
N TYR A 314 34.55 -38.08 4.94
CA TYR A 314 34.65 -36.77 5.58
C TYR A 314 35.82 -36.75 6.56
N GLN A 315 36.71 -35.76 6.45
CA GLN A 315 37.58 -35.33 7.55
C GLN A 315 36.92 -34.15 8.28
N GLN A 316 36.73 -34.30 9.59
CA GLN A 316 36.39 -33.19 10.47
C GLN A 316 37.65 -32.37 10.77
N VAL A 317 37.55 -31.05 10.65
CA VAL A 317 38.41 -30.08 11.33
C VAL A 317 37.53 -29.15 12.12
#